data_AF-A0A3M2E1B1-F1
#
_entry.id   AF-A0A3M2E1B1-F1
#
_cell.length_a   1.000
_cell.length_b   1.000
_cell.length_c   1.000
_cell.angle_alpha   90.00
_cell.angle_beta   90.00
_cell.angle_gamma   90.00
#
_symmetry.space_group_name_H-M   'P 1'
#
loop_
_entity.id
_entity.type
_entity.pdbx_description
1 polymer ?
#
loop_
_entity_poly.entity_id
_entity_poly.type
_entity_poly.pdbx_seq_one_letter_code
_entity_poly.pdbx_strand_id
1 'polypeptide(L)'
;MYRPLQPGPLATVLEKALPADPAADVAAELRRADELIAEAIEHITNLREEQARELLKRAEARLIRLKPTRGVLDRLAEINFQLGRIYMRRSDSRSATDAFRVTMRLQPDRPPPDPRRYDPDVIEAWRAASLAQARTAVVTVTAPFDGARVFIDGVQVGVTPYRAQLEPGAHYFWAEMDNKQPAGMRATAIFEEPREVNLQIRRLPDDAIAARVKRSLLAGPLTEQAIATAVQQLYELLLVKYVIVLADRDPTGIGAAVFDARGARVTEWVPVTERDAAALVRALPGRVDLSAPAVAGDAGPPAPPADAGPPERPWWRNPMSYAAVGGGALIVVVGVLILTASEDAPAPHPDLTCCIAGDGFQ
;
A
#
# COMPACT_ATOMS: atom_id res chain seq x y z
N MET A 1 -0.36 -11.74 -33.49
CA MET A 1 -1.76 -11.76 -33.02
C MET A 1 -1.73 -11.26 -31.57
N TYR A 2 -2.23 -10.05 -31.33
CA TYR A 2 -2.25 -9.43 -30.01
C TYR A 2 -3.45 -9.96 -29.23
N ARG A 3 -3.28 -10.21 -27.93
CA ARG A 3 -4.37 -10.65 -27.05
C ARG A 3 -4.61 -9.54 -26.04
N PRO A 4 -5.81 -8.92 -25.98
CA PRO A 4 -6.13 -8.01 -24.91
C PRO A 4 -5.94 -8.68 -23.55
N LEU A 5 -5.64 -7.85 -22.55
CA LEU A 5 -5.82 -8.25 -21.15
C LEU A 5 -7.22 -8.85 -21.01
N GLN A 6 -7.29 -10.10 -20.53
CA GLN A 6 -8.59 -10.72 -20.30
C GLN A 6 -9.32 -9.90 -19.24
N PRO A 7 -10.64 -9.64 -19.42
CA PRO A 7 -11.41 -8.93 -18.41
C PRO A 7 -11.27 -9.65 -17.06
N GLY A 8 -10.89 -8.91 -16.02
CA GLY A 8 -10.58 -9.45 -14.70
C GLY A 8 -10.13 -8.38 -13.71
N PRO A 9 -9.77 -8.74 -12.46
CA PRO A 9 -9.38 -7.79 -11.41
C PRO A 9 -8.20 -6.91 -11.82
N LEU A 10 -7.21 -7.51 -12.48
CA LEU A 10 -6.04 -6.80 -12.99
C LEU A 10 -6.40 -5.73 -14.04
N ALA A 11 -7.15 -6.11 -15.08
CA ALA A 11 -7.59 -5.17 -16.12
C ALA A 11 -8.41 -4.03 -15.49
N THR A 12 -9.29 -4.39 -14.54
CA THR A 12 -10.11 -3.42 -13.79
C THR A 12 -9.25 -2.41 -13.04
N VAL A 13 -8.19 -2.84 -12.35
CA VAL A 13 -7.29 -1.93 -11.62
C VAL A 13 -6.49 -1.01 -12.53
N LEU A 14 -6.03 -1.53 -13.68
CA LEU A 14 -5.26 -0.76 -14.64
C LEU A 14 -6.14 0.28 -15.36
N GLU A 15 -7.37 -0.09 -15.71
CA GLU A 15 -8.29 0.75 -16.48
C GLU A 15 -9.13 1.71 -15.62
N LYS A 16 -9.61 1.29 -14.45
CA LYS A 16 -10.49 2.12 -13.60
C LYS A 16 -9.69 3.03 -12.66
N ALA A 17 -10.39 4.01 -12.09
CA ALA A 17 -9.88 4.81 -10.98
C ALA A 17 -9.35 3.89 -9.87
N LEU A 18 -8.21 4.25 -9.30
CA LEU A 18 -7.60 3.46 -8.24
C LEU A 18 -8.55 3.38 -7.04
N PRO A 19 -8.64 2.22 -6.37
CA PRO A 19 -9.30 2.16 -5.07
C PRO A 19 -8.61 3.12 -4.10
N ALA A 20 -9.32 3.46 -3.02
CA ALA A 20 -8.85 4.38 -1.98
C ALA A 20 -7.40 4.10 -1.57
N ASP A 21 -6.69 5.17 -1.22
CA ASP A 21 -5.29 5.14 -0.82
C ASP A 21 -5.09 4.12 0.33
N PRO A 22 -4.16 3.16 0.23
CA PRO A 22 -3.79 2.28 1.34
C PRO A 22 -3.46 3.04 2.63
N ALA A 23 -2.96 4.28 2.54
CA ALA A 23 -2.76 5.13 3.72
C ALA A 23 -4.08 5.50 4.40
N ALA A 24 -5.16 5.72 3.63
CA ALA A 24 -6.51 5.91 4.15
C ALA A 24 -7.03 4.64 4.85
N ASP A 25 -6.70 3.45 4.32
CA ASP A 25 -7.03 2.17 4.97
C ASP A 25 -6.29 2.02 6.30
N VAL A 26 -5.00 2.38 6.36
CA VAL A 26 -4.23 2.37 7.62
C VAL A 26 -4.84 3.33 8.63
N ALA A 27 -5.15 4.57 8.24
CA ALA A 27 -5.79 5.54 9.13
C ALA A 27 -7.17 5.07 9.61
N ALA A 28 -7.94 4.40 8.75
CA ALA A 28 -9.22 3.81 9.12
C ALA A 28 -9.07 2.66 10.13
N GLU A 29 -8.08 1.78 9.94
CA GLU A 29 -7.79 0.71 10.88
C GLU A 29 -7.29 1.24 12.24
N LEU A 30 -6.48 2.31 12.24
CA LEU A 30 -6.07 2.98 13.48
C LEU A 30 -7.27 3.57 14.24
N ARG A 31 -8.18 4.26 13.54
CA ARG A 31 -9.41 4.79 14.17
C ARG A 31 -10.28 3.68 14.77
N ARG A 32 -10.49 2.58 14.04
CA ARG A 32 -11.23 1.41 14.55
C ARG A 32 -10.56 0.79 15.78
N ALA A 33 -9.23 0.74 15.81
CA ALA A 33 -8.50 0.28 16.98
C ALA A 33 -8.67 1.24 18.17
N ASP A 34 -8.64 2.56 17.94
CA ASP A 34 -8.85 3.58 18.97
C ASP A 34 -10.25 3.48 19.58
N GLU A 35 -11.29 3.26 18.77
CA GLU A 35 -12.67 3.02 19.22
C GLU A 35 -12.75 1.78 20.16
N LEU A 36 -12.13 0.66 19.76
CA LEU A 36 -12.09 -0.56 20.57
C LEU A 36 -11.33 -0.37 21.89
N ILE A 37 -10.23 0.40 21.88
CA ILE A 37 -9.45 0.70 23.08
C ILE A 37 -10.26 1.60 24.02
N ALA A 38 -10.93 2.63 23.50
CA ALA A 38 -11.79 3.51 24.29
C ALA A 38 -12.93 2.73 24.96
N GLU A 39 -13.64 1.89 24.19
CA GLU A 39 -14.70 1.02 24.71
C GLU A 39 -14.16 0.05 25.79
N ALA A 40 -12.95 -0.52 25.58
CA ALA A 40 -12.33 -1.38 26.57
C ALA A 40 -12.03 -0.64 27.89
N ILE A 41 -11.58 0.62 27.82
CA ILE A 41 -11.32 1.45 29.01
C ILE A 41 -12.62 1.73 29.79
N GLU A 42 -13.74 1.96 29.10
CA GLU A 42 -15.05 2.07 29.74
C GLU A 42 -15.45 0.76 30.43
N HIS A 43 -15.22 -0.38 29.79
CA HIS A 43 -15.46 -1.70 30.40
C HIS A 43 -14.58 -1.95 31.63
N ILE A 44 -13.30 -1.57 31.61
CA ILE A 44 -12.41 -1.65 32.79
C ILE A 44 -12.96 -0.78 33.93
N THR A 45 -13.43 0.43 33.62
CA THR A 45 -14.00 1.35 34.62
C THR A 45 -15.26 0.76 35.26
N ASN A 46 -16.07 0.06 34.48
CA ASN A 46 -17.29 -0.61 34.92
C ASN A 46 -17.07 -2.04 35.47
N LEU A 47 -15.82 -2.44 35.77
CA LEU A 47 -15.45 -3.76 36.29
C LEU A 47 -15.88 -4.95 35.38
N ARG A 48 -16.01 -4.70 34.07
CA ARG A 48 -16.35 -5.68 33.03
C ARG A 48 -15.09 -6.18 32.33
N GLU A 49 -14.21 -6.83 33.09
CA GLU A 49 -12.83 -7.17 32.67
C GLU A 49 -12.76 -8.13 31.48
N GLU A 50 -13.66 -9.12 31.42
CA GLU A 50 -13.68 -10.10 30.33
C GLU A 50 -14.04 -9.44 28.99
N GLN A 51 -15.04 -8.55 28.99
CA GLN A 51 -15.42 -7.77 27.81
C GLN A 51 -14.29 -6.83 27.38
N ALA A 52 -13.67 -6.13 28.33
CA ALA A 52 -12.51 -5.28 28.04
C ALA A 52 -11.37 -6.06 27.39
N ARG A 53 -11.02 -7.23 27.92
CA ARG A 53 -9.96 -8.08 27.37
C ARG A 53 -10.24 -8.51 25.94
N GLU A 54 -11.48 -8.86 25.63
CA GLU A 54 -11.86 -9.25 24.26
C GLU A 54 -11.86 -8.06 23.29
N LEU A 55 -12.22 -6.86 23.74
CA LEU A 55 -12.08 -5.63 22.94
C LEU A 55 -10.60 -5.32 22.65
N LEU A 56 -9.75 -5.37 23.67
CA LEU A 56 -8.30 -5.17 23.55
C LEU A 56 -7.65 -6.19 22.60
N LYS A 57 -8.06 -7.46 22.67
CA LYS A 57 -7.61 -8.52 21.75
C LYS A 57 -8.03 -8.25 20.31
N ARG A 58 -9.25 -7.77 20.08
CA ARG A 58 -9.72 -7.37 18.75
C ARG A 58 -8.94 -6.18 18.21
N ALA A 59 -8.63 -5.18 19.05
CA ALA A 59 -7.79 -4.05 18.67
C ALA A 59 -6.37 -4.50 18.31
N GLU A 60 -5.74 -5.35 19.13
CA GLU A 60 -4.42 -5.93 18.87
C GLU A 60 -4.38 -6.69 17.54
N ALA A 61 -5.37 -7.55 17.28
CA ALA A 61 -5.43 -8.35 16.05
C ALA A 61 -5.50 -7.51 14.77
N ARG A 62 -6.04 -6.29 14.84
CA ARG A 62 -6.00 -5.31 13.75
C ARG A 62 -4.61 -4.70 13.61
N LEU A 63 -4.07 -4.18 14.71
CA LEU A 63 -2.80 -3.45 14.73
C LEU A 63 -1.60 -4.31 14.33
N ILE A 64 -1.57 -5.59 14.71
CA ILE A 64 -0.50 -6.53 14.34
C ILE A 64 -0.34 -6.69 12.83
N ARG A 65 -1.39 -6.46 12.04
CA ARG A 65 -1.35 -6.60 10.57
C ARG A 65 -0.74 -5.37 9.89
N LEU A 66 -0.63 -4.26 10.61
CA LEU A 66 -0.12 -3.00 10.08
C LEU A 66 1.40 -2.93 10.23
N LYS A 67 2.05 -2.13 9.39
CA LYS A 67 3.48 -1.84 9.52
C LYS A 67 3.73 -1.19 10.89
N PRO A 68 4.79 -1.59 11.64
CA PRO A 68 5.04 -1.06 12.98
C PRO A 68 5.57 0.37 12.92
N THR A 69 4.67 1.32 12.72
CA THR A 69 4.92 2.76 12.80
C THR A 69 4.75 3.22 14.25
N ARG A 70 5.25 4.42 14.59
CA ARG A 70 5.08 4.97 15.95
C ARG A 70 3.62 4.98 16.41
N GLY A 71 2.69 5.38 15.54
CA GLY A 71 1.26 5.37 15.86
C GLY A 71 0.69 3.98 16.16
N VAL A 72 1.18 2.93 15.50
CA VAL A 72 0.79 1.53 15.80
C VAL A 72 1.40 1.08 17.13
N LEU A 73 2.68 1.38 17.36
CA LEU A 73 3.40 1.00 18.58
C LEU A 73 2.81 1.66 19.83
N ASP A 74 2.43 2.93 19.76
CA ASP A 74 1.79 3.65 20.87
C ASP A 74 0.46 2.98 21.30
N ARG A 75 -0.33 2.51 20.33
CA ARG A 75 -1.61 1.82 20.60
C ARG A 75 -1.41 0.41 21.12
N LEU A 76 -0.42 -0.33 20.60
CA LEU A 76 -0.05 -1.63 21.15
C LEU A 76 0.49 -1.49 22.59
N ALA A 77 1.27 -0.45 22.86
CA ALA A 77 1.74 -0.12 24.21
C ALA A 77 0.55 0.17 25.14
N GLU A 78 -0.41 0.97 24.69
CA GLU A 78 -1.62 1.26 25.46
C GLU A 78 -2.46 0.00 25.73
N ILE A 79 -2.65 -0.87 24.74
CA ILE A 79 -3.32 -2.17 24.93
C ILE A 79 -2.65 -2.99 26.04
N ASN A 80 -1.31 -3.11 26.00
CA ASN A 80 -0.58 -3.87 27.02
C ASN A 80 -0.62 -3.20 28.40
N PHE A 81 -0.61 -1.87 28.45
CA PHE A 81 -0.79 -1.14 29.71
C PHE A 81 -2.16 -1.45 30.34
N GLN A 82 -3.24 -1.43 29.54
CA GLN A 82 -4.58 -1.77 30.01
C GLN A 82 -4.71 -3.24 30.41
N LEU A 83 -4.09 -4.18 29.67
CA LEU A 83 -4.02 -5.59 30.07
C LEU A 83 -3.29 -5.75 31.39
N GLY A 84 -2.19 -5.03 31.62
CA GLY A 84 -1.46 -5.03 32.89
C GLY A 84 -2.36 -4.64 34.06
N ARG A 85 -3.18 -3.60 33.90
CA ARG A 85 -4.18 -3.17 34.91
C ARG A 85 -5.24 -4.24 35.18
N ILE A 86 -5.74 -4.90 34.14
CA ILE A 86 -6.71 -6.01 34.28
C ILE A 86 -6.07 -7.17 35.06
N TYR A 87 -4.83 -7.55 34.74
CA TYR A 87 -4.14 -8.63 35.45
C TYR A 87 -3.90 -8.32 36.93
N MET A 88 -3.57 -7.07 37.27
CA MET A 88 -3.41 -6.65 38.67
C MET A 88 -4.69 -6.83 39.49
N ARG A 89 -5.87 -6.51 38.93
CA ARG A 89 -7.16 -6.69 39.62
C ARG A 89 -7.51 -8.16 39.87
N ARG A 90 -6.94 -9.06 39.07
CA ARG A 90 -7.08 -10.52 39.23
C ARG A 90 -5.96 -11.13 40.08
N SER A 91 -5.14 -10.30 40.72
CA SER A 91 -3.96 -10.71 41.50
C SER A 91 -2.95 -11.54 40.70
N ASP A 92 -2.90 -11.37 39.37
CA ASP A 92 -1.91 -12.01 38.50
C ASP A 92 -0.73 -11.05 38.25
N SER A 93 0.07 -10.84 39.29
CA SER A 93 1.21 -9.90 39.25
C SER A 93 2.25 -10.26 38.20
N ARG A 94 2.38 -11.56 37.86
CA ARG A 94 3.33 -12.03 36.83
C ARG A 94 2.89 -11.56 35.44
N SER A 95 1.65 -11.87 35.05
CA SER A 95 1.11 -11.44 33.75
C SER A 95 1.04 -9.91 33.66
N ALA A 96 0.76 -9.23 34.76
CA ALA A 96 0.77 -7.77 34.82
C ALA A 96 2.17 -7.19 34.54
N THR A 97 3.19 -7.70 35.22
CA THR A 97 4.58 -7.30 35.03
C THR A 97 5.02 -7.52 33.58
N ASP A 98 4.67 -8.67 33.00
CA ASP A 98 5.02 -8.98 31.61
C ASP A 98 4.33 -8.03 30.62
N ALA A 99 3.07 -7.66 30.86
CA ALA A 99 2.37 -6.68 30.03
C ALA A 99 2.97 -5.26 30.15
N PHE A 100 3.37 -4.84 31.35
CA PHE A 100 4.07 -3.56 31.53
C PHE A 100 5.46 -3.55 30.86
N ARG A 101 6.18 -4.66 30.87
CA ARG A 101 7.44 -4.78 30.10
C ARG A 101 7.24 -4.58 28.60
N VAL A 102 6.20 -5.20 28.05
CA VAL A 102 5.83 -4.99 26.63
C VAL A 102 5.55 -3.50 26.37
N THR A 103 4.81 -2.85 27.26
CA THR A 103 4.51 -1.41 27.17
C THR A 103 5.80 -0.58 27.08
N MET A 104 6.76 -0.84 27.96
CA MET A 104 8.05 -0.12 27.99
C MET A 104 8.89 -0.36 26.74
N ARG A 105 8.91 -1.58 26.19
CA ARG A 105 9.65 -1.88 24.96
C ARG A 105 9.07 -1.16 23.75
N LEU A 106 7.74 -1.12 23.64
CA LEU A 106 7.05 -0.46 22.53
C LEU A 106 7.10 1.07 22.63
N GLN A 107 7.15 1.61 23.85
CA GLN A 107 7.16 3.04 24.12
C GLN A 107 8.22 3.37 25.21
N PRO A 108 9.51 3.36 24.86
CA PRO A 108 10.60 3.57 25.83
C PRO A 108 10.58 4.95 26.48
N ASP A 109 10.04 5.95 25.77
CA ASP A 109 9.91 7.33 26.27
C ASP A 109 8.64 7.55 27.10
N ARG A 110 7.86 6.50 27.40
CA ARG A 110 6.63 6.64 28.18
C ARG A 110 6.99 7.03 29.62
N PRO A 111 6.44 8.13 30.16
CA PRO A 111 6.67 8.48 31.55
C PRO A 111 6.09 7.40 32.48
N PRO A 112 6.67 7.21 33.68
CA PRO A 112 6.10 6.31 34.66
C PRO A 112 4.67 6.73 35.03
N PRO A 113 3.78 5.79 35.38
CA PRO A 113 2.41 6.11 35.78
C PRO A 113 2.41 7.06 36.99
N ASP A 114 1.55 8.07 36.96
CA ASP A 114 1.41 9.05 38.04
C ASP A 114 0.83 8.37 39.31
N PRO A 115 1.54 8.38 40.45
CA PRO A 115 1.06 7.80 41.71
C PRO A 115 -0.24 8.42 42.22
N ARG A 116 -0.62 9.62 41.75
CA ARG A 116 -1.89 10.27 42.10
C ARG A 116 -3.08 9.72 41.31
N ARG A 117 -2.84 9.03 40.19
CA ARG A 117 -3.87 8.54 39.27
C ARG A 117 -4.05 7.02 39.30
N TYR A 118 -3.03 6.28 39.75
CA TYR A 118 -3.01 4.81 39.70
C TYR A 118 -2.79 4.20 41.08
N ASP A 119 -3.35 3.01 41.28
CA ASP A 119 -3.21 2.24 42.51
C ASP A 119 -1.73 1.93 42.82
N PRO A 120 -1.31 1.88 44.10
CA PRO A 120 0.07 1.57 44.48
C PRO A 120 0.59 0.27 43.86
N ASP A 121 -0.26 -0.76 43.75
CA ASP A 121 0.10 -2.05 43.17
C ASP A 121 0.48 -1.93 41.68
N VAL A 122 -0.19 -1.04 40.93
CA VAL A 122 0.16 -0.75 39.52
C VAL A 122 1.52 -0.05 39.44
N ILE A 123 1.79 0.89 40.36
CA ILE A 123 3.09 1.60 40.43
C ILE A 123 4.22 0.62 40.74
N GLU A 124 3.99 -0.30 41.69
CA GLU A 124 4.96 -1.31 42.07
C GLU A 124 5.21 -2.31 40.93
N ALA A 125 4.16 -2.83 40.30
CA ALA A 125 4.28 -3.74 39.16
C ALA A 125 4.97 -3.06 37.95
N TRP A 126 4.68 -1.79 37.69
CA TRP A 126 5.41 -1.00 36.69
C TRP A 126 6.90 -0.88 37.05
N ARG A 127 7.23 -0.55 38.30
CA ARG A 127 8.63 -0.49 38.75
C ARG A 127 9.33 -1.84 38.61
N ALA A 128 8.67 -2.93 39.00
CA ALA A 128 9.19 -4.28 38.86
C ALA A 128 9.42 -4.66 37.38
N ALA A 129 8.54 -4.20 36.48
CA ALA A 129 8.71 -4.37 35.05
C ALA A 129 9.93 -3.64 34.49
N SER A 130 10.28 -2.47 35.02
CA SER A 130 11.45 -1.69 34.59
C SER A 130 12.81 -2.29 34.97
N LEU A 131 12.81 -3.27 35.89
CA LEU A 131 14.04 -3.94 36.29
C LEU A 131 14.47 -4.91 35.18
N ALA A 132 15.70 -4.72 34.68
CA ALA A 132 16.29 -5.55 33.63
C ALA A 132 16.29 -7.03 34.01
N GLN A 133 15.91 -7.89 33.07
CA GLN A 133 16.04 -9.33 33.23
C GLN A 133 17.41 -9.76 32.73
N ALA A 134 18.22 -10.39 33.60
CA ALA A 134 19.52 -10.95 33.23
C ALA A 134 19.42 -12.19 32.30
N ARG A 135 18.21 -12.59 31.91
CA ARG A 135 17.94 -13.82 31.15
C ARG A 135 17.61 -13.47 29.71
N THR A 136 18.09 -14.27 28.79
CA THR A 136 17.80 -14.16 27.35
C THR A 136 17.16 -15.44 26.84
N ALA A 137 16.12 -15.30 26.04
CA ALA A 137 15.49 -16.34 25.25
C ALA A 137 16.04 -16.28 23.80
N VAL A 138 16.09 -17.43 23.12
CA VAL A 138 16.51 -17.50 21.72
C VAL A 138 15.28 -17.71 20.85
N VAL A 139 15.07 -16.84 19.87
CA VAL A 139 13.96 -16.94 18.91
C VAL A 139 14.51 -16.99 17.49
N THR A 140 14.03 -17.93 16.70
CA THR A 140 14.30 -18.00 15.25
C THR A 140 13.06 -17.56 14.50
N VAL A 141 13.17 -16.48 13.73
CA VAL A 141 12.11 -15.94 12.89
C VAL A 141 12.26 -16.49 11.47
N THR A 142 11.25 -17.19 10.99
CA THR A 142 11.20 -17.79 9.66
C THR A 142 9.99 -17.27 8.87
N ALA A 143 10.01 -17.43 7.55
CA ALA A 143 8.90 -17.13 6.67
C ALA A 143 8.97 -18.05 5.44
N PRO A 144 7.88 -18.19 4.64
CA PRO A 144 7.90 -18.94 3.39
C PRO A 144 8.90 -18.43 2.33
N PHE A 145 9.43 -17.22 2.51
CA PHE A 145 10.41 -16.58 1.62
C PHE A 145 11.60 -16.07 2.44
N ASP A 146 12.81 -16.36 2.00
CA ASP A 146 14.06 -15.85 2.58
C ASP A 146 14.32 -14.41 2.12
N GLY A 147 14.97 -13.61 2.97
CA GLY A 147 15.31 -12.21 2.69
C GLY A 147 14.22 -11.20 3.06
N ALA A 148 13.16 -11.61 3.75
CA ALA A 148 12.12 -10.67 4.21
C ALA A 148 12.64 -9.84 5.38
N ARG A 149 12.48 -8.52 5.35
CA ARG A 149 12.88 -7.62 6.45
C ARG A 149 12.09 -7.96 7.71
N VAL A 150 12.79 -8.19 8.81
CA VAL A 150 12.23 -8.56 10.12
C VAL A 150 12.27 -7.37 11.07
N PHE A 151 11.15 -7.15 11.74
CA PHE A 151 10.96 -6.16 12.79
C PHE A 151 10.55 -6.88 14.06
N ILE A 152 11.18 -6.53 15.18
CA ILE A 152 10.82 -7.02 16.52
C ILE A 152 10.55 -5.80 17.40
N ASP A 153 9.36 -5.75 17.98
CA ASP A 153 8.87 -4.63 18.80
C ASP A 153 9.02 -3.26 18.09
N GLY A 154 8.90 -3.28 16.76
CA GLY A 154 8.99 -2.10 15.90
C GLY A 154 10.38 -1.70 15.43
N VAL A 155 11.44 -2.37 15.91
CA VAL A 155 12.81 -2.16 15.46
C VAL A 155 13.16 -3.12 14.34
N GLN A 156 13.71 -2.64 13.22
CA GLN A 156 14.23 -3.51 12.16
C GLN A 156 15.53 -4.19 12.64
N VAL A 157 15.53 -5.52 12.69
CA VAL A 157 16.63 -6.30 13.28
C VAL A 157 17.43 -7.12 12.25
N GLY A 158 16.85 -7.43 11.09
CA GLY A 158 17.52 -8.26 10.08
C GLY A 158 16.59 -8.71 8.95
N VAL A 159 16.91 -9.86 8.35
CA VAL A 159 16.10 -10.50 7.29
C VAL A 159 15.89 -11.99 7.58
N THR A 160 14.80 -12.59 7.10
CA THR A 160 14.51 -14.03 7.28
C THR A 160 15.52 -14.92 6.53
N PRO A 161 15.89 -16.10 7.08
CA PRO A 161 15.71 -16.50 8.47
C PRO A 161 16.59 -15.66 9.42
N TYR A 162 16.04 -15.24 10.55
CA TYR A 162 16.74 -14.40 11.53
C TYR A 162 16.76 -15.03 12.91
N ARG A 163 17.92 -15.04 13.59
CA ARG A 163 18.04 -15.55 14.97
C ARG A 163 18.27 -14.39 15.95
N ALA A 164 17.35 -14.20 16.88
CA ALA A 164 17.37 -13.14 17.88
C ALA A 164 17.60 -13.68 19.30
N GLN A 165 18.28 -12.90 20.13
CA GLN A 165 18.26 -13.05 21.59
C GLN A 165 17.35 -11.97 22.16
N LEU A 166 16.29 -12.38 22.86
CA LEU A 166 15.25 -11.48 23.38
C LEU A 166 15.10 -11.68 24.88
N GLU A 167 14.55 -10.68 25.58
CA GLU A 167 14.08 -10.91 26.95
C GLU A 167 12.95 -11.95 26.97
N PRO A 168 12.79 -12.74 28.03
CA PRO A 168 11.60 -13.57 28.19
C PRO A 168 10.33 -12.72 28.27
N GLY A 169 9.27 -13.15 27.61
CA GLY A 169 7.97 -12.46 27.58
C GLY A 169 7.36 -12.35 26.19
N ALA A 170 6.26 -11.62 26.07
CA ALA A 170 5.61 -11.40 24.78
C ALA A 170 6.37 -10.38 23.91
N HIS A 171 6.45 -10.65 22.61
CA HIS A 171 7.03 -9.76 21.61
C HIS A 171 6.14 -9.69 20.38
N TYR A 172 6.24 -8.56 19.67
CA TYR A 172 5.60 -8.36 18.37
C TYR A 172 6.61 -8.57 17.26
N PHE A 173 6.35 -9.56 16.43
CA PHE A 173 7.13 -9.88 15.25
C PHE A 173 6.39 -9.38 14.02
N TRP A 174 7.12 -8.79 13.08
CA TRP A 174 6.54 -8.36 11.82
C TRP A 174 7.57 -8.52 10.70
N ALA A 175 7.11 -8.90 9.51
CA ALA A 175 7.98 -9.00 8.35
C ALA A 175 7.35 -8.48 7.06
N GLU A 176 8.17 -7.84 6.24
CA GLU A 176 7.82 -7.38 4.90
C GLU A 176 8.84 -7.80 3.85
N MET A 177 8.34 -8.02 2.64
CA MET A 177 9.13 -8.26 1.45
C MET A 177 8.42 -7.61 0.26
N ASP A 178 9.19 -7.14 -0.71
CA ASP A 178 8.65 -6.53 -1.91
C ASP A 178 7.76 -7.53 -2.67
N ASN A 179 6.67 -7.02 -3.24
CA ASN A 179 5.64 -7.84 -3.92
C ASN A 179 4.97 -8.91 -3.04
N LYS A 180 5.14 -8.85 -1.71
CA LYS A 180 4.49 -9.75 -0.75
C LYS A 180 3.59 -8.99 0.22
N GLN A 181 2.55 -9.67 0.70
CA GLN A 181 1.67 -9.19 1.76
C GLN A 181 2.42 -9.36 3.09
N PRO A 182 2.65 -8.27 3.84
CA PRO A 182 3.35 -8.35 5.10
C PRO A 182 2.54 -9.16 6.12
N ALA A 183 3.24 -9.69 7.12
CA ALA A 183 2.62 -10.47 8.19
C ALA A 183 3.21 -10.06 9.53
N GLY A 184 2.33 -9.93 10.54
CA GLY A 184 2.72 -9.75 11.92
C GLY A 184 2.15 -10.85 12.82
N MET A 185 2.81 -11.11 13.94
CA MET A 185 2.41 -12.08 14.94
C MET A 185 2.90 -11.66 16.32
N ARG A 186 2.08 -11.92 17.34
CA ARG A 186 2.53 -11.87 18.75
C ARG A 186 2.97 -13.27 19.18
N ALA A 187 4.16 -13.38 19.76
CA ALA A 187 4.65 -14.64 20.30
C ALA A 187 5.43 -14.41 21.60
N THR A 188 5.48 -15.45 22.44
CA THR A 188 6.17 -15.38 23.74
C THR A 188 7.55 -16.01 23.65
N ALA A 189 8.60 -15.25 23.88
CA ALA A 189 9.94 -15.77 24.05
C ALA A 189 10.06 -16.44 25.44
N ILE A 190 10.48 -17.70 25.47
CA ILE A 190 10.61 -18.50 26.69
C ILE A 190 12.10 -18.72 26.95
N PHE A 191 12.53 -18.58 28.21
CA PHE A 191 13.91 -18.81 28.60
C PHE A 191 14.32 -20.28 28.35
N GLU A 192 15.56 -20.50 27.90
CA GLU A 192 16.16 -21.83 27.64
C GLU A 192 15.52 -22.70 26.54
N GLU A 193 14.35 -22.32 26.01
CA GLU A 193 13.68 -23.06 24.94
C GLU A 193 13.76 -22.26 23.62
N PRO A 194 14.56 -22.72 22.64
CA PRO A 194 14.58 -22.10 21.32
C PRO A 194 13.18 -22.14 20.72
N ARG A 195 12.63 -20.96 20.42
CA ARG A 195 11.29 -20.85 19.83
C ARG A 195 11.38 -20.47 18.37
N GLU A 196 10.64 -21.18 17.52
CA GLU A 196 10.45 -20.77 16.13
C GLU A 196 9.18 -19.91 15.98
N VAL A 197 9.32 -18.80 15.25
CA VAL A 197 8.26 -17.85 14.92
C VAL A 197 8.13 -17.83 13.40
N ASN A 198 7.11 -18.52 12.89
CA ASN A 198 6.85 -18.61 11.46
C ASN A 198 5.86 -17.52 11.00
N LEU A 199 6.35 -16.51 10.29
CA LEU A 199 5.57 -15.40 9.74
C LEU A 199 5.00 -15.77 8.37
N GLN A 200 3.68 -15.81 8.27
CA GLN A 200 2.95 -16.22 7.07
C GLN A 200 2.84 -15.11 6.03
N ILE A 201 3.97 -14.73 5.44
CA ILE A 201 4.04 -13.80 4.30
C ILE A 201 3.47 -14.49 3.06
N ARG A 202 2.59 -13.81 2.32
CA ARG A 202 1.97 -14.34 1.09
C ARG A 202 2.35 -13.49 -0.11
N ARG A 203 2.30 -14.06 -1.33
CA ARG A 203 2.41 -13.24 -2.55
C ARG A 203 1.23 -12.27 -2.59
N LEU A 204 1.48 -11.00 -2.91
CA LEU A 204 0.37 -10.06 -3.17
C LEU A 204 -0.39 -10.52 -4.42
N PRO A 205 -1.74 -10.45 -4.41
CA PRO A 205 -2.52 -10.59 -5.63
C PRO A 205 -2.02 -9.66 -6.74
N ASP A 206 -2.00 -10.11 -7.99
CA ASP A 206 -1.39 -9.36 -9.10
C ASP A 206 -2.08 -7.99 -9.32
N ASP A 207 -3.38 -7.89 -9.05
CA ASP A 207 -4.17 -6.65 -9.05
C ASP A 207 -3.73 -5.68 -7.95
N ALA A 208 -3.38 -6.16 -6.75
CA ALA A 208 -2.83 -5.32 -5.69
C ALA A 208 -1.44 -4.77 -6.05
N ILE A 209 -0.61 -5.57 -6.73
CA ILE A 209 0.71 -5.12 -7.20
C ILE A 209 0.52 -4.07 -8.31
N ALA A 210 -0.36 -4.33 -9.28
CA ALA A 210 -0.69 -3.36 -10.33
C ALA A 210 -1.24 -2.04 -9.77
N ALA A 211 -2.11 -2.09 -8.75
CA ALA A 211 -2.63 -0.90 -8.08
C ALA A 211 -1.51 -0.09 -7.41
N ARG A 212 -0.54 -0.78 -6.79
CA ARG A 212 0.62 -0.13 -6.17
C ARG A 212 1.51 0.55 -7.21
N VAL A 213 1.81 -0.13 -8.33
CA VAL A 213 2.59 0.45 -9.43
C VAL A 213 1.92 1.69 -9.99
N LYS A 214 0.61 1.61 -10.27
CA LYS A 214 -0.17 2.76 -10.76
C LYS A 214 -0.16 3.91 -9.76
N ARG A 215 -0.31 3.66 -8.46
CA ARG A 215 -0.20 4.70 -7.42
C ARG A 215 1.18 5.34 -7.37
N SER A 216 2.26 4.57 -7.43
CA SER A 216 3.61 5.13 -7.41
C SER A 216 3.91 6.03 -8.62
N LEU A 217 3.30 5.73 -9.76
CA LEU A 217 3.39 6.57 -10.95
C LEU A 217 2.59 7.86 -10.83
N LEU A 218 1.42 7.83 -10.20
CA LEU A 218 0.58 9.02 -10.01
C LEU A 218 1.05 9.94 -8.88
N ALA A 219 1.74 9.40 -7.87
CA ALA A 219 2.13 10.16 -6.67
C ALA A 219 3.43 10.97 -6.83
N GLY A 220 4.19 10.77 -7.91
CA GLY A 220 5.49 11.39 -8.10
C GLY A 220 5.69 11.91 -9.53
N PRO A 221 6.78 12.67 -9.78
CA PRO A 221 7.10 13.14 -11.12
C PRO A 221 7.33 11.96 -12.05
N LEU A 222 6.78 12.04 -13.27
CA LEU A 222 6.92 11.02 -14.32
C LEU A 222 8.31 11.05 -14.96
N THR A 223 9.32 10.71 -14.16
CA THR A 223 10.70 10.55 -14.61
C THR A 223 10.86 9.24 -15.40
N GLU A 224 11.85 9.21 -16.29
CA GLU A 224 12.17 8.02 -17.08
C GLU A 224 12.47 6.81 -16.18
N GLN A 225 13.17 7.04 -15.06
CA GLN A 225 13.51 6.01 -14.09
C GLN A 225 12.29 5.46 -13.33
N ALA A 226 11.33 6.32 -12.96
CA ALA A 226 10.10 5.90 -12.31
C ALA A 226 9.25 5.04 -13.26
N ILE A 227 9.13 5.46 -14.52
CA ILE A 227 8.43 4.71 -15.57
C ILE A 227 9.13 3.37 -15.82
N ALA A 228 10.45 3.36 -15.95
CA ALA A 228 11.21 2.13 -16.18
C ALA A 228 11.03 1.12 -15.04
N THR A 229 11.06 1.60 -13.79
CA THR A 229 10.84 0.79 -12.59
C THR A 229 9.42 0.21 -12.56
N ALA A 230 8.43 1.04 -12.84
CA ALA A 230 7.03 0.63 -12.88
C ALA A 230 6.76 -0.41 -13.98
N VAL A 231 7.29 -0.21 -15.17
CA VAL A 231 7.13 -1.16 -16.27
C VAL A 231 7.86 -2.46 -15.98
N GLN A 232 9.07 -2.42 -15.40
CA GLN A 232 9.77 -3.63 -14.98
C GLN A 232 8.93 -4.45 -13.99
N GLN A 233 8.30 -3.79 -13.01
CA GLN A 233 7.39 -4.46 -12.07
C GLN A 233 6.17 -5.06 -12.77
N LEU A 234 5.56 -4.36 -13.72
CA LEU A 234 4.44 -4.90 -14.51
C LEU A 234 4.87 -6.03 -15.44
N TYR A 235 6.09 -6.00 -15.97
CA TYR A 235 6.63 -7.06 -16.81
C TYR A 235 6.75 -8.38 -16.05
N GLU A 236 7.27 -8.34 -14.83
CA GLU A 236 7.39 -9.52 -13.97
C GLU A 236 6.02 -10.14 -13.64
N LEU A 237 4.97 -9.32 -13.57
CA LEU A 237 3.60 -9.76 -13.29
C LEU A 237 2.90 -10.31 -14.53
N LEU A 238 2.96 -9.56 -15.63
CA LEU A 238 2.08 -9.77 -16.78
C LEU A 238 2.78 -10.48 -17.94
N LEU A 239 4.10 -10.65 -17.85
CA LEU A 239 4.95 -11.16 -18.92
C LEU A 239 4.77 -10.35 -20.24
N VAL A 240 4.47 -9.06 -20.11
CA VAL A 240 4.23 -8.13 -21.22
C VAL A 240 5.53 -7.61 -21.81
N LYS A 241 5.79 -7.88 -23.09
CA LYS A 241 7.05 -7.46 -23.72
C LYS A 241 7.14 -5.96 -23.93
N TYR A 242 6.00 -5.32 -24.17
CA TYR A 242 5.95 -3.88 -24.42
C TYR A 242 4.81 -3.25 -23.61
N VAL A 243 5.08 -2.07 -23.07
CA VAL A 243 4.07 -1.23 -22.42
C VAL A 243 4.03 0.09 -23.16
N ILE A 244 2.83 0.52 -23.53
CA ILE A 244 2.61 1.86 -24.07
C ILE A 244 2.27 2.77 -22.89
N VAL A 245 3.06 3.82 -22.71
CA VAL A 245 2.86 4.85 -21.69
C VAL A 245 2.32 6.09 -22.39
N LEU A 246 1.15 6.52 -21.96
CA LEU A 246 0.56 7.80 -22.31
C LEU A 246 0.62 8.69 -21.07
N ALA A 247 1.25 9.85 -21.20
CA ALA A 247 1.40 10.81 -20.10
C ALA A 247 1.25 12.23 -20.61
N ASP A 248 0.59 13.08 -19.84
CA ASP A 248 0.65 14.51 -20.06
C ASP A 248 2.03 15.03 -19.63
N ARG A 249 2.67 15.79 -20.50
CA ARG A 249 4.00 16.36 -20.29
C ARG A 249 3.93 17.84 -20.57
N ASP A 250 3.60 18.63 -19.57
CA ASP A 250 3.67 20.09 -19.65
C ASP A 250 5.10 20.53 -20.05
N PRO A 251 5.31 21.41 -21.07
CA PRO A 251 4.33 22.11 -21.93
C PRO A 251 4.06 21.45 -23.29
N THR A 252 4.60 20.26 -23.53
CA THR A 252 4.50 19.54 -24.81
C THR A 252 3.16 18.85 -25.06
N GLY A 253 2.26 18.84 -24.06
CA GLY A 253 0.99 18.13 -24.10
C GLY A 253 1.15 16.61 -23.91
N ILE A 254 0.20 15.82 -24.42
CA ILE A 254 0.23 14.36 -24.26
C ILE A 254 1.36 13.77 -25.11
N GLY A 255 2.26 13.04 -24.45
CA GLY A 255 3.29 12.23 -25.09
C GLY A 255 2.95 10.75 -25.05
N ALA A 256 3.41 10.00 -26.05
CA ALA A 256 3.40 8.56 -26.08
C ALA A 256 4.83 8.01 -26.16
N ALA A 257 5.11 6.98 -25.37
CA ALA A 257 6.34 6.20 -25.49
C ALA A 257 6.05 4.71 -25.40
N VAL A 258 6.81 3.92 -26.15
CA VAL A 258 6.84 2.46 -26.01
C VAL A 258 8.01 2.08 -25.11
N PHE A 259 7.73 1.31 -24.07
CA PHE A 259 8.75 0.71 -23.22
C PHE A 259 8.99 -0.74 -23.65
N ASP A 260 10.24 -1.10 -23.97
CA ASP A 260 10.65 -2.50 -24.14
C ASP A 260 11.11 -3.05 -22.79
N ALA A 261 10.27 -3.91 -22.20
CA ALA A 261 10.53 -4.50 -20.90
C ALA A 261 11.78 -5.40 -20.87
N ARG A 262 12.19 -5.96 -22.01
CA ARG A 262 13.39 -6.81 -22.08
C ARG A 262 14.68 -5.99 -22.02
N GLY A 263 14.65 -4.81 -22.61
CA GLY A 263 15.80 -3.90 -22.65
C GLY A 263 15.83 -2.90 -21.51
N ALA A 264 14.74 -2.77 -20.75
CA ALA A 264 14.48 -1.65 -19.84
C ALA A 264 14.69 -0.29 -20.53
N ARG A 265 14.24 -0.17 -21.79
CA ARG A 265 14.43 1.03 -22.61
C ARG A 265 13.09 1.69 -22.93
N VAL A 266 13.01 2.98 -22.68
CA VAL A 266 11.93 3.85 -23.16
C VAL A 266 12.33 4.32 -24.55
N THR A 267 11.42 4.25 -25.52
CA THR A 267 11.60 4.89 -26.83
C THR A 267 11.49 6.41 -26.70
N GLU A 268 11.92 7.14 -27.73
CA GLU A 268 11.72 8.59 -27.75
C GLU A 268 10.24 8.93 -27.61
N TRP A 269 9.95 9.97 -26.82
CA TRP A 269 8.59 10.45 -26.63
C TRP A 269 8.08 11.10 -27.91
N VAL A 270 6.94 10.61 -28.39
CA VAL A 270 6.27 11.17 -29.55
C VAL A 270 5.08 12.00 -29.06
N PRO A 271 5.00 13.30 -29.38
CA PRO A 271 3.80 14.08 -29.06
C PRO A 271 2.60 13.48 -29.79
N VAL A 272 1.51 13.30 -29.07
CA VAL A 272 0.26 12.75 -29.61
C VAL A 272 -0.89 13.69 -29.27
N THR A 273 -1.76 13.94 -30.24
CA THR A 273 -3.00 14.66 -29.95
C THR A 273 -3.92 13.78 -29.11
N GLU A 274 -4.88 14.36 -28.40
CA GLU A 274 -5.93 13.60 -27.70
C GLU A 274 -6.68 12.64 -28.65
N ARG A 275 -6.87 13.08 -29.91
CA ARG A 275 -7.43 12.25 -30.97
C ARG A 275 -6.53 11.06 -31.34
N ASP A 276 -5.22 11.27 -31.42
CA ASP A 276 -4.24 10.22 -31.70
C ASP A 276 -4.13 9.25 -30.53
N ALA A 277 -4.12 9.74 -29.29
CA ALA A 277 -4.15 8.90 -28.10
C ALA A 277 -5.42 8.03 -28.08
N ALA A 278 -6.59 8.62 -28.32
CA ALA A 278 -7.84 7.88 -28.44
C ALA A 278 -7.83 6.90 -29.62
N ALA A 279 -7.22 7.26 -30.75
CA ALA A 279 -7.07 6.37 -31.91
C ALA A 279 -6.13 5.21 -31.61
N LEU A 280 -5.02 5.45 -30.90
CA LEU A 280 -4.08 4.44 -30.44
C LEU A 280 -4.79 3.45 -29.52
N VAL A 281 -5.51 3.95 -28.52
CA VAL A 281 -6.31 3.15 -27.59
C VAL A 281 -7.38 2.33 -28.33
N ARG A 282 -8.06 2.91 -29.33
CA ARG A 282 -9.04 2.18 -30.17
C ARG A 282 -8.40 1.17 -31.12
N ALA A 283 -7.19 1.43 -31.61
CA ALA A 283 -6.45 0.53 -32.49
C ALA A 283 -5.88 -0.68 -31.75
N LEU A 284 -5.80 -0.60 -30.42
CA LEU A 284 -5.43 -1.71 -29.56
C LEU A 284 -6.60 -2.70 -29.47
N PRO A 285 -6.41 -3.97 -29.84
CA PRO A 285 -7.51 -4.93 -29.90
C PRO A 285 -8.00 -5.29 -28.50
N GLY A 286 -9.23 -4.90 -28.16
CA GLY A 286 -9.91 -5.13 -26.88
C GLY A 286 -10.44 -3.81 -26.31
N ARG A 287 -11.75 -3.58 -26.44
CA ARG A 287 -12.36 -2.26 -26.24
C ARG A 287 -12.32 -1.80 -24.78
N VAL A 288 -11.64 -0.68 -24.54
CA VAL A 288 -11.97 0.30 -23.49
C VAL A 288 -12.81 1.38 -24.16
N ASP A 289 -13.99 1.66 -23.60
CA ASP A 289 -14.90 2.72 -24.09
C ASP A 289 -14.58 4.04 -23.37
N LEU A 290 -14.19 5.07 -24.13
CA LEU A 290 -13.79 6.40 -23.62
C LEU A 290 -14.92 7.44 -23.77
N SER A 291 -16.19 7.00 -23.78
CA SER A 291 -17.33 7.89 -24.03
C SER A 291 -17.86 8.57 -22.76
N ALA A 292 -17.57 9.86 -22.59
CA ALA A 292 -18.50 10.85 -22.03
C ALA A 292 -18.54 12.07 -22.97
N PRO A 293 -19.72 12.59 -23.36
CA PRO A 293 -19.85 13.53 -24.47
C PRO A 293 -19.57 14.97 -24.05
N ALA A 294 -18.79 15.69 -24.87
CA ALA A 294 -18.82 17.14 -24.92
C ALA A 294 -20.07 17.57 -25.70
N VAL A 295 -20.86 18.43 -25.06
CA VAL A 295 -22.08 19.07 -25.59
C VAL A 295 -21.76 19.81 -26.88
N ALA A 296 -22.55 19.53 -27.92
CA ALA A 296 -22.56 20.26 -29.16
C ALA A 296 -23.18 21.66 -28.96
N GLY A 297 -22.41 22.70 -29.28
CA GLY A 297 -22.92 24.04 -29.56
C GLY A 297 -22.95 24.26 -31.07
N ASP A 298 -24.15 24.37 -31.62
CA ASP A 298 -24.43 24.83 -32.98
C ASP A 298 -23.79 26.20 -33.25
N ALA A 299 -22.99 26.28 -34.31
CA ALA A 299 -22.75 27.52 -35.05
C ALA A 299 -22.55 27.17 -36.52
N GLY A 300 -23.35 27.80 -37.38
CA GLY A 300 -23.46 27.52 -38.81
C GLY A 300 -22.17 27.76 -39.62
N PRO A 301 -22.20 27.44 -40.92
CA PRO A 301 -20.99 27.34 -41.74
C PRO A 301 -20.39 28.73 -42.06
N PRO A 302 -19.09 28.96 -41.85
CA PRO A 302 -18.40 30.07 -42.49
C PRO A 302 -17.96 29.69 -43.92
N ALA A 303 -17.94 30.70 -44.79
CA ALA A 303 -17.52 30.62 -46.19
C ALA A 303 -16.08 30.05 -46.35
N PRO A 304 -15.75 29.44 -47.50
CA PRO A 304 -14.43 28.86 -47.71
C PRO A 304 -13.36 29.96 -47.88
N PRO A 305 -12.20 29.87 -47.20
CA PRO A 305 -11.03 30.62 -47.60
C PRO A 305 -10.35 29.98 -48.82
N ALA A 306 -9.91 30.84 -49.74
CA ALA A 306 -8.95 30.49 -50.78
C ALA A 306 -7.57 30.23 -50.15
N ASP A 307 -6.80 29.34 -50.81
CA ASP A 307 -5.42 28.95 -50.54
C ASP A 307 -5.15 28.07 -49.30
N ALA A 308 -5.22 26.76 -49.50
CA ALA A 308 -4.58 25.75 -48.66
C ALA A 308 -3.50 25.03 -49.46
N GLY A 309 -2.27 25.05 -48.97
CA GLY A 309 -1.17 24.22 -49.46
C GLY A 309 -1.47 22.72 -49.33
N PRO A 310 -0.61 21.85 -49.90
CA PRO A 310 -0.85 20.42 -49.93
C PRO A 310 -0.98 19.84 -48.49
N PRO A 311 -1.89 18.88 -48.26
CA PRO A 311 -2.11 18.33 -46.94
C PRO A 311 -0.87 17.58 -46.44
N GLU A 312 -0.45 17.89 -45.22
CA GLU A 312 0.53 17.10 -44.50
C GLU A 312 0.03 15.64 -44.40
N ARG A 313 0.87 14.71 -44.84
CA ARG A 313 0.55 13.29 -44.74
C ARG A 313 0.61 12.87 -43.28
N PRO A 314 -0.36 12.10 -42.78
CA PRO A 314 -0.30 11.58 -41.42
C PRO A 314 0.92 10.69 -41.21
N TRP A 315 1.60 10.89 -40.07
CA TRP A 315 2.92 10.35 -39.74
C TRP A 315 3.01 8.81 -39.79
N TRP A 316 1.90 8.09 -39.58
CA TRP A 316 1.84 6.62 -39.66
C TRP A 316 1.91 6.06 -41.10
N ARG A 317 1.92 6.92 -42.12
CA ARG A 317 2.11 6.54 -43.53
C ARG A 317 3.56 6.73 -44.03
N ASN A 318 4.51 7.04 -43.15
CA ASN A 318 5.91 7.18 -43.53
C ASN A 318 6.62 5.81 -43.55
N PRO A 319 7.06 5.28 -44.71
CA PRO A 319 7.59 3.91 -44.82
C PRO A 319 8.97 3.70 -44.16
N MET A 320 9.63 4.77 -43.70
CA MET A 320 10.97 4.70 -43.09
C MET A 320 10.98 4.32 -41.60
N SER A 321 9.85 4.38 -40.88
CA SER A 321 9.78 3.97 -39.46
C SER A 321 9.58 2.47 -39.25
N TYR A 322 9.33 1.70 -40.31
CA TYR A 322 9.15 0.23 -40.25
C TYR A 322 10.46 -0.57 -40.34
N ALA A 323 11.60 0.06 -40.63
CA ALA A 323 12.85 -0.65 -40.92
C ALA A 323 13.57 -1.26 -39.69
N ALA A 324 13.05 -1.09 -38.47
CA ALA A 324 13.72 -1.58 -37.25
C ALA A 324 13.06 -2.80 -36.56
N VAL A 325 11.89 -3.28 -37.02
CA VAL A 325 11.24 -4.45 -36.39
C VAL A 325 11.18 -5.60 -37.37
N GLY A 326 12.30 -6.33 -37.45
CA GLY A 326 12.46 -7.53 -38.25
C GLY A 326 11.41 -8.58 -37.94
N GLY A 327 10.83 -9.14 -39.01
CA GLY A 327 9.80 -10.15 -38.99
C GLY A 327 10.26 -11.47 -38.39
N GLY A 328 9.73 -11.75 -37.20
CA GLY A 328 9.51 -13.09 -36.67
C GLY A 328 8.18 -13.03 -35.95
N ALA A 329 7.32 -14.05 -36.12
CA ALA A 329 6.00 -14.10 -35.49
C ALA A 329 6.13 -14.12 -33.95
N LEU A 330 6.28 -12.93 -33.37
CA LEU A 330 6.43 -12.71 -31.95
C LEU A 330 5.02 -12.46 -31.42
N ILE A 331 4.57 -13.31 -30.50
CA ILE A 331 3.40 -12.97 -29.67
C ILE A 331 3.82 -11.77 -28.83
N VAL A 332 3.19 -10.63 -29.11
CA VAL A 332 3.34 -9.40 -28.36
C VAL A 332 2.07 -9.21 -27.54
N VAL A 333 2.24 -9.12 -26.22
CA VAL A 333 1.20 -8.67 -25.30
C VAL A 333 1.50 -7.20 -25.02
N VAL A 334 0.58 -6.31 -25.38
CA VAL A 334 0.66 -4.87 -25.10
C VAL A 334 -0.27 -4.57 -23.94
N GLY A 335 0.30 -4.14 -22.83
CA GLY A 335 -0.46 -3.46 -21.78
C GLY A 335 -0.49 -1.97 -22.08
N VAL A 336 -1.66 -1.36 -21.99
CA VAL A 336 -1.83 0.09 -22.17
C VAL A 336 -2.03 0.68 -20.79
N LEU A 337 -1.08 1.50 -20.36
CA LEU A 337 -1.21 2.25 -19.12
C LEU A 337 -1.54 3.70 -19.50
N ILE A 338 -2.80 4.08 -19.30
CA ILE A 338 -3.23 5.48 -19.46
C ILE A 338 -3.02 6.15 -18.10
N LEU A 339 -2.04 7.06 -18.02
CA LEU A 339 -1.81 7.90 -16.85
C LEU A 339 -2.26 9.32 -17.19
N THR A 340 -3.42 9.72 -16.68
CA THR A 340 -3.84 11.12 -16.67
C THR A 340 -3.51 11.69 -15.30
N ALA A 341 -2.37 12.36 -15.17
CA ALA A 341 -2.05 13.17 -14.00
C ALA A 341 -2.02 14.63 -14.48
N SER A 342 -2.92 15.47 -13.95
CA SER A 342 -2.83 16.91 -14.18
C SER A 342 -1.98 17.51 -13.05
N GLU A 343 -0.91 18.25 -13.39
CA GLU A 343 -0.06 18.91 -12.38
C GLU A 343 -0.77 20.07 -11.65
N ASP A 344 -1.93 20.51 -12.14
CA ASP A 344 -2.74 21.58 -11.54
C ASP A 344 -3.90 21.04 -10.67
N ALA A 345 -3.57 20.53 -9.48
CA ALA A 345 -4.56 20.44 -8.39
C ALA A 345 -4.32 21.61 -7.41
N PRO A 346 -5.19 22.64 -7.36
CA PRO A 346 -5.06 23.69 -6.36
C PRO A 346 -5.24 23.12 -4.94
N ALA A 347 -4.58 23.74 -3.96
CA ALA A 347 -4.63 23.37 -2.55
C ALA A 347 -6.07 23.18 -2.04
N PRO A 348 -6.32 22.25 -1.10
CA PRO A 348 -7.68 21.95 -0.64
C PRO A 348 -8.30 23.14 0.10
N HIS A 349 -9.29 23.77 -0.51
CA HIS A 349 -10.25 24.67 0.15
C HIS A 349 -11.31 23.84 0.89
N PRO A 350 -11.76 24.22 2.10
CA PRO A 350 -12.58 23.38 2.96
C PRO A 350 -14.06 23.24 2.57
N ASP A 351 -14.54 23.90 1.52
CA ASP A 351 -15.96 23.92 1.17
C ASP A 351 -16.19 23.57 -0.30
N LEU A 352 -16.18 22.27 -0.64
CA LEU A 352 -16.78 21.79 -1.90
C LEU A 352 -17.40 20.40 -1.69
N THR A 353 -18.70 20.44 -1.42
CA THR A 353 -19.64 19.31 -1.46
C THR A 353 -19.74 18.82 -2.91
N CYS A 354 -19.33 17.59 -3.18
CA CYS A 354 -19.47 16.98 -4.50
C CYS A 354 -20.90 16.41 -4.66
N CYS A 355 -21.63 16.87 -5.67
CA CYS A 355 -22.99 16.42 -5.99
C CYS A 355 -23.00 15.02 -6.62
N ILE A 356 -23.91 14.16 -6.16
CA ILE A 356 -24.32 12.91 -6.81
C ILE A 356 -25.57 13.22 -7.63
N ALA A 357 -25.51 13.07 -8.95
CA ALA A 357 -26.69 13.01 -9.81
C ALA A 357 -26.94 11.54 -10.15
N GLY A 358 -28.02 10.97 -9.62
CA GLY A 358 -28.56 9.68 -10.01
C GLY A 358 -29.82 9.91 -10.82
N ASP A 359 -29.79 9.53 -12.10
CA ASP A 359 -31.01 9.43 -12.89
C ASP A 359 -31.69 8.11 -12.59
N GLY A 360 -32.95 8.22 -12.15
CA GLY A 360 -33.90 7.13 -12.03
C GLY A 360 -34.94 7.16 -13.16
N PHE A 361 -35.64 6.03 -13.25
CA PHE A 361 -36.83 5.69 -14.04
C PHE A 361 -36.59 5.35 -15.52
N GLN A 362 -37.16 4.26 -16.07
CA GLN A 362 -38.33 3.46 -15.69
C GLN A 362 -38.05 1.96 -15.59
#